data_AF-A0A1A9LJH7-F1
#
_entry.id   AF-A0A1A9LJH7-F1
#
_cell.length_a   1.000
_cell.length_b   1.000
_cell.length_c   1.000
_cell.angle_alpha   90.00
_cell.angle_beta   90.00
_cell.angle_gamma   90.00
#
_symmetry.space_group_name_H-M   'P 1'
#
loop_
_entity.id
_entity.type
_entity.pdbx_description
1 polymer ?
#
loop_
_entity_poly.entity_id
_entity_poly.type
_entity_poly.pdbx_seq_one_letter_code
_entity_poly.pdbx_strand_id
1 'polypeptide(L)'
;MKTNNLPYITIIGIGLIIALVGFLTSQLTDNYDAENWTYIGLWISELTGFFMLLLNGTFIKSKYFRILKGVIAIIIIGALFRILHWEYNRLIMTIGFIGIMLTYFFSFLNKTIKKRLDYLKLVWVIVAYTNAIFTYLHIIGDEYQVLSSAIMWLAIIDYMKTEREKRRLFD
;
A
#
# COMPACT_ATOMS: atom_id res chain seq x y z
N MET A 1 -20.65 -6.38 7.56
CA MET A 1 -20.02 -5.62 8.65
C MET A 1 -19.58 -4.27 8.10
N LYS A 2 -20.20 -3.20 8.58
CA LYS A 2 -19.74 -1.82 8.38
C LYS A 2 -18.58 -1.67 9.35
N THR A 3 -17.35 -1.56 8.86
CA THR A 3 -16.17 -1.45 9.71
C THR A 3 -16.13 -0.04 10.28
N ASN A 4 -16.07 0.09 11.61
CA ASN A 4 -15.87 1.39 12.24
C ASN A 4 -14.51 1.94 11.76
N ASN A 5 -14.54 3.10 11.07
CA ASN A 5 -13.35 3.70 10.48
C ASN A 5 -12.55 4.55 11.48
N LEU A 6 -13.16 4.91 12.61
CA LEU A 6 -12.56 5.73 13.66
C LEU A 6 -11.16 5.23 14.11
N PRO A 7 -10.93 3.95 14.44
CA PRO A 7 -9.62 3.50 14.89
C PRO A 7 -8.52 3.70 13.83
N TYR A 8 -8.84 3.47 12.55
CA TYR A 8 -7.88 3.67 11.45
C TYR A 8 -7.52 5.14 11.31
N ILE A 9 -8.52 6.02 11.36
CA ILE A 9 -8.31 7.47 11.23
C ILE A 9 -7.48 7.99 12.41
N THR A 10 -7.73 7.51 13.63
CA THR A 10 -6.96 7.89 14.81
C THR A 10 -5.49 7.47 14.67
N ILE A 11 -5.22 6.24 14.23
CA ILE A 11 -3.84 5.75 14.04
C ILE A 11 -3.14 6.53 12.92
N ILE A 12 -3.82 6.82 11.81
CA ILE A 12 -3.29 7.68 10.72
C ILE A 12 -2.96 9.07 11.26
N GLY A 13 -3.84 9.67 12.08
CA GLY A 13 -3.61 10.97 12.69
C GLY A 13 -2.39 10.98 13.61
N ILE A 14 -2.26 9.97 14.48
CA ILE A 14 -1.10 9.82 15.38
C ILE A 14 0.19 9.63 14.58
N GLY A 15 0.20 8.76 13.58
CA GLY A 15 1.39 8.51 12.77
C GLY A 15 1.82 9.74 11.95
N LEU A 16 0.86 10.55 11.46
CA LEU A 16 1.16 11.82 10.81
C LEU A 16 1.72 12.87 11.79
N ILE A 17 1.24 12.91 13.04
CA ILE A 17 1.80 13.77 14.08
C ILE A 17 3.25 13.36 14.38
N ILE A 18 3.51 12.07 14.55
CA ILE A 18 4.86 11.54 14.75
C ILE A 18 5.76 11.93 13.56
N ALA A 19 5.26 11.78 12.34
CA ALA A 19 6.01 12.15 11.14
C ALA A 19 6.32 13.64 11.10
N LEU A 20 5.36 14.50 11.44
CA LEU A 20 5.54 15.95 11.48
C LEU A 20 6.54 16.37 12.56
N VAL A 21 6.47 15.79 13.76
CA VAL A 21 7.41 16.07 14.85
C VAL A 21 8.82 15.59 14.49
N GLY A 22 8.95 14.39 13.92
CA GLY A 22 10.23 13.88 13.41
C GLY A 22 10.84 14.81 12.36
N PHE A 23 10.02 15.30 11.43
CA PHE A 23 10.47 16.21 10.39
C PHE A 23 10.91 17.57 10.98
N LEU A 24 10.12 18.16 11.88
CA LEU A 24 10.46 19.44 12.50
C LEU A 24 11.75 19.34 13.34
N THR A 25 11.92 18.23 14.06
CA THR A 25 13.13 18.00 14.87
C THR A 25 14.37 17.78 14.01
N SER A 26 14.25 17.12 12.84
CA SER A 26 15.38 16.95 11.92
C SER A 26 15.85 18.26 11.28
N GLN A 27 14.96 19.26 11.13
CA GLN A 27 15.35 20.59 10.64
C GLN A 27 16.04 21.44 11.72
N LEU A 28 15.77 21.16 13.00
CA LEU A 28 16.26 21.95 14.13
C LEU A 28 17.50 21.34 14.79
N THR A 29 17.73 20.05 14.61
CA THR A 29 18.82 19.28 15.22
C THR A 29 19.44 18.36 14.19
N ASP A 30 20.77 18.26 14.14
CA ASP A 30 21.51 17.29 13.30
C ASP A 30 21.36 15.83 13.79
N ASN A 31 20.23 15.51 14.42
CA ASN A 31 20.00 14.20 14.99
C ASN A 31 19.49 13.24 13.90
N TYR A 32 20.35 12.30 13.51
CA TYR A 32 20.04 11.24 12.55
C TYR A 32 18.77 10.45 12.91
N ASP A 33 18.48 10.30 14.20
CA ASP A 33 17.30 9.55 14.64
C ASP A 33 16.00 10.23 14.21
N ALA A 34 15.95 11.57 14.14
CA ALA A 34 14.74 12.34 13.81
C ALA A 34 14.17 12.01 12.42
N GLU A 35 15.05 11.71 11.46
CA GLU A 35 14.66 11.30 10.11
C GLU A 35 13.94 9.93 10.14
N ASN A 36 14.45 8.97 10.93
CA ASN A 36 13.82 7.67 11.12
C ASN A 36 12.40 7.78 11.72
N TRP A 37 12.19 8.69 12.69
CA TRP A 37 10.84 8.94 13.24
C TRP A 37 9.87 9.43 12.17
N THR A 38 10.35 10.25 11.23
CA THR A 38 9.56 10.71 10.08
C THR A 38 9.11 9.54 9.23
N TYR A 39 10.05 8.68 8.84
CA TYR A 39 9.77 7.51 8.00
C TYR A 39 8.82 6.53 8.69
N ILE A 40 9.03 6.22 9.97
CA ILE A 40 8.18 5.31 10.75
C ILE A 40 6.75 5.85 10.83
N GLY A 41 6.57 7.14 11.13
CA GLY A 41 5.26 7.77 11.22
C GLY A 41 4.48 7.70 9.89
N LEU A 42 5.16 7.99 8.78
CA LEU A 42 4.57 7.88 7.43
C LEU A 42 4.22 6.44 7.09
N TRP A 43 5.12 5.48 7.33
CA TRP A 43 4.91 4.06 7.05
C TRP A 43 3.72 3.47 7.81
N ILE A 44 3.63 3.73 9.12
CA ILE A 44 2.53 3.24 9.96
C ILE A 44 1.19 3.81 9.47
N SER A 45 1.17 5.10 9.14
CA SER A 45 -0.04 5.78 8.66
C SER A 45 -0.49 5.25 7.30
N GLU A 46 0.46 5.10 6.37
CA GLU A 46 0.19 4.58 5.03
C GLU A 46 -0.32 3.14 5.09
N LEU A 47 0.34 2.27 5.88
CA LEU A 47 -0.08 0.89 6.06
C LEU A 47 -1.49 0.80 6.67
N THR A 48 -1.78 1.63 7.66
CA THR A 48 -3.11 1.71 8.27
C THR A 48 -4.17 2.19 7.27
N GLY A 49 -3.84 3.21 6.48
CA GLY A 49 -4.71 3.72 5.42
C GLY A 49 -4.98 2.68 4.34
N PHE A 50 -3.96 1.92 3.95
CA PHE A 50 -4.12 0.78 3.05
C PHE A 50 -5.10 -0.26 3.61
N PHE A 51 -4.96 -0.65 4.88
CA PHE A 51 -5.89 -1.59 5.51
C PHE A 51 -7.32 -1.06 5.56
N MET A 52 -7.49 0.22 5.91
CA MET A 52 -8.80 0.88 5.89
C MET A 52 -9.43 0.81 4.49
N LEU A 53 -8.66 1.10 3.44
CA LEU A 53 -9.11 1.04 2.05
C LEU A 53 -9.43 -0.39 1.59
N LEU A 54 -8.69 -1.37 2.07
CA LEU A 54 -8.84 -2.78 1.72
C LEU A 54 -10.08 -3.37 2.39
N LEU A 55 -10.22 -3.17 3.70
CA LEU A 55 -11.29 -3.73 4.53
C LEU A 55 -12.68 -3.16 4.19
N ASN A 56 -12.74 -1.87 3.84
CA ASN A 56 -13.97 -1.24 3.37
C ASN A 56 -14.23 -1.46 1.87
N GLY A 57 -13.30 -2.09 1.15
CA GLY A 57 -13.42 -2.39 -0.26
C GLY A 57 -14.29 -3.62 -0.55
N THR A 58 -14.85 -3.68 -1.76
CA THR A 58 -15.53 -4.88 -2.27
C THR A 58 -14.57 -5.99 -2.68
N PHE A 59 -13.27 -5.68 -2.78
CA PHE A 59 -12.23 -6.58 -3.27
C PHE A 59 -12.07 -7.82 -2.39
N ILE A 60 -12.06 -7.69 -1.06
CA ILE A 60 -11.90 -8.82 -0.12
C ILE A 60 -12.96 -9.91 -0.32
N LYS A 61 -14.18 -9.51 -0.67
CA LYS A 61 -15.31 -10.44 -0.85
C LYS A 61 -15.30 -11.13 -2.22
N SER A 62 -14.46 -10.66 -3.14
CA SER A 62 -14.40 -11.18 -4.50
C SER A 62 -13.63 -12.50 -4.59
N LYS A 63 -13.89 -13.30 -5.63
CA LYS A 63 -13.09 -14.50 -5.95
C LYS A 63 -11.61 -14.17 -6.19
N TYR A 64 -11.31 -12.97 -6.69
CA TYR A 64 -9.95 -12.50 -6.94
C TYR A 64 -9.11 -12.37 -5.68
N PHE A 65 -9.74 -12.14 -4.52
CA PHE A 65 -9.01 -12.12 -3.26
C PHE A 65 -8.43 -13.50 -2.90
N ARG A 66 -9.10 -14.59 -3.28
CA ARG A 66 -8.55 -15.95 -3.08
C ARG A 66 -7.34 -16.19 -3.98
N ILE A 67 -7.41 -15.75 -5.24
CA ILE A 67 -6.28 -15.80 -6.17
C ILE A 67 -5.11 -14.97 -5.63
N LEU A 68 -5.39 -13.76 -5.15
CA LEU A 68 -4.38 -12.88 -4.56
C LEU A 68 -3.65 -13.55 -3.39
N LYS A 69 -4.38 -14.25 -2.50
CA LYS A 69 -3.74 -15.02 -1.41
C LYS A 69 -2.76 -16.08 -1.93
N GLY A 70 -3.13 -16.79 -2.99
CA GLY A 70 -2.23 -17.75 -3.66
C GLY A 70 -0.99 -17.07 -4.22
N VAL A 71 -1.15 -15.92 -4.87
CA VAL A 71 -0.02 -15.12 -5.38
C VAL A 71 0.88 -14.62 -4.26
N ILE A 72 0.31 -14.16 -3.14
CA ILE A 72 1.06 -13.75 -1.95
C ILE A 72 1.88 -14.94 -1.41
N ALA A 73 1.31 -16.15 -1.39
CA ALA A 73 2.05 -17.34 -0.99
C ALA A 73 3.26 -17.61 -1.93
N ILE A 74 3.12 -17.40 -3.24
CA ILE A 74 4.24 -17.50 -4.19
C ILE A 74 5.33 -16.47 -3.88
N ILE A 75 4.96 -15.23 -3.56
CA ILE A 75 5.93 -14.19 -3.16
C ILE A 75 6.67 -14.62 -1.89
N ILE A 76 5.97 -15.15 -0.88
CA ILE A 76 6.58 -15.63 0.36
C ILE A 76 7.59 -16.76 0.07
N ILE A 77 7.23 -17.71 -0.81
CA ILE A 77 8.14 -18.78 -1.24
C ILE A 77 9.35 -18.20 -1.98
N GLY A 78 9.15 -17.23 -2.88
CA GLY A 78 10.24 -16.56 -3.59
C GLY A 78 11.19 -15.81 -2.64
N ALA A 79 10.65 -15.13 -1.63
CA ALA A 79 11.42 -14.47 -0.59
C ALA A 79 12.23 -15.48 0.25
N LEU A 80 11.62 -16.61 0.60
CA LEU A 80 12.32 -17.70 1.30
C LEU A 80 13.48 -18.26 0.46
N PHE A 81 13.26 -18.48 -0.84
CA PHE A 81 14.30 -18.99 -1.75
C PHE A 81 15.46 -17.99 -1.88
N ARG A 82 15.17 -16.69 -1.83
CA ARG A 82 16.20 -15.65 -1.79
C ARG A 82 17.07 -15.76 -0.54
N ILE A 83 16.45 -15.95 0.63
CA ILE A 83 17.17 -16.13 1.91
C ILE A 83 18.03 -17.39 1.88
N LEU A 84 17.50 -18.48 1.31
CA LEU A 84 18.20 -19.75 1.15
C LEU A 84 19.22 -19.76 0.00
N HIS A 85 19.36 -18.66 -0.74
CA HIS A 85 20.23 -18.53 -1.91
C HIS A 85 19.96 -19.59 -3.00
N TRP A 86 18.73 -20.08 -3.10
CA TRP A 86 18.34 -21.04 -4.13
C TRP A 86 18.26 -20.38 -5.50
N GLU A 87 18.54 -21.18 -6.53
CA GLU A 87 18.40 -20.77 -7.92
C GLU A 87 16.95 -20.34 -8.22
N TYR A 88 16.76 -19.49 -9.23
CA TYR A 88 15.46 -18.98 -9.66
C TYR A 88 14.69 -18.12 -8.64
N ASN A 89 15.26 -17.76 -7.48
CA ASN A 89 14.59 -16.89 -6.49
C ASN A 89 14.06 -15.60 -7.12
N ARG A 90 14.84 -14.98 -8.03
CA ARG A 90 14.44 -13.76 -8.73
C ARG A 90 13.24 -13.94 -9.64
N LEU A 91 13.17 -15.08 -10.32
CA LEU A 91 12.09 -15.40 -11.25
C LEU A 91 10.78 -15.64 -10.50
N ILE A 92 10.81 -16.43 -9.42
CA ILE A 92 9.62 -16.71 -8.60
C ILE A 92 9.06 -15.42 -8.01
N MET A 93 9.93 -14.56 -7.47
CA MET A 93 9.51 -13.30 -6.87
C MET A 93 8.89 -12.34 -7.89
N THR A 94 9.50 -12.23 -9.08
CA THR A 94 8.99 -11.42 -10.20
C THR A 94 7.63 -11.92 -10.70
N ILE A 95 7.47 -13.24 -10.84
CA ILE A 95 6.17 -13.85 -11.19
C ILE A 95 5.11 -13.51 -10.14
N GLY A 96 5.47 -13.54 -8.87
CA GLY A 96 4.59 -13.12 -7.78
C GLY A 96 4.11 -11.67 -7.94
N PHE A 97 5.03 -10.72 -8.16
CA PHE A 97 4.68 -9.32 -8.36
C PHE A 97 3.80 -9.09 -9.60
N ILE A 98 4.14 -9.73 -10.73
CA ILE A 98 3.31 -9.68 -11.94
C ILE A 98 1.92 -10.29 -11.67
N GLY A 99 1.86 -11.39 -10.92
CA GLY A 99 0.62 -12.04 -10.52
C GLY A 99 -0.31 -11.12 -9.74
N ILE A 100 0.23 -10.26 -8.86
CA ILE A 100 -0.58 -9.29 -8.11
C ILE A 100 -1.17 -8.25 -9.06
N MET A 101 -0.35 -7.68 -9.95
CA MET A 101 -0.81 -6.70 -10.93
C MET A 101 -1.93 -7.27 -11.81
N LEU A 102 -1.73 -8.47 -12.37
CA LEU A 102 -2.73 -9.13 -13.20
C LEU A 102 -4.01 -9.45 -12.44
N THR A 103 -3.90 -10.02 -11.23
CA THR A 103 -5.05 -10.37 -10.40
C THR A 103 -5.89 -9.14 -10.08
N TYR A 104 -5.24 -8.03 -9.73
CA TYR A 104 -5.93 -6.78 -9.44
C TYR A 104 -6.56 -6.17 -10.69
N PHE A 105 -5.85 -6.19 -11.81
CA PHE A 105 -6.35 -5.70 -13.10
C PHE A 105 -7.62 -6.46 -13.54
N PHE A 106 -7.61 -7.80 -13.51
CA PHE A 106 -8.80 -8.59 -13.82
C PHE A 106 -9.95 -8.34 -12.82
N SER A 107 -9.63 -8.16 -11.54
CA SER A 107 -10.64 -7.79 -10.56
C SER A 107 -11.26 -6.42 -10.84
N PHE A 108 -10.49 -5.48 -11.41
CA PHE A 108 -10.95 -4.15 -11.77
C PHE A 108 -11.84 -4.19 -13.02
N LEU A 109 -11.47 -4.97 -14.04
CA LEU A 109 -12.27 -5.12 -15.26
C LEU A 109 -13.67 -5.68 -14.96
N ASN A 110 -13.76 -6.65 -14.06
CA ASN A 110 -15.02 -7.30 -13.69
C ASN A 110 -15.93 -6.49 -12.75
N LYS A 111 -15.54 -5.26 -12.40
CA LYS A 111 -16.45 -4.33 -11.71
C LYS A 111 -17.43 -3.72 -12.72
N THR A 112 -18.72 -3.94 -12.45
CA THR A 112 -19.84 -3.38 -13.23
C THR A 112 -19.92 -1.86 -13.13
N ILE A 113 -19.65 -1.30 -11.95
CA ILE A 113 -19.59 0.15 -11.71
C ILE A 113 -18.19 0.49 -11.18
N LYS A 114 -17.45 1.31 -11.93
CA LYS A 114 -16.08 1.73 -11.59
C LYS A 114 -16.13 3.10 -10.93
N LYS A 115 -15.68 3.20 -9.68
CA LYS A 115 -15.59 4.48 -8.96
C LYS A 115 -14.20 5.09 -9.14
N ARG A 116 -14.07 6.40 -8.94
CA ARG A 116 -12.77 7.10 -8.96
C ARG A 116 -11.71 6.41 -8.09
N LEU A 117 -12.09 6.03 -6.87
CA LEU A 117 -11.23 5.29 -5.95
C LEU A 117 -10.72 3.95 -6.50
N ASP A 118 -11.48 3.27 -7.36
CA ASP A 118 -11.04 2.01 -7.96
C ASP A 118 -9.91 2.22 -8.98
N TYR A 119 -9.93 3.33 -9.71
CA TYR A 119 -8.83 3.71 -10.61
C TYR A 119 -7.58 4.08 -9.82
N LEU A 120 -7.71 4.87 -8.75
CA LEU A 120 -6.57 5.22 -7.88
C LEU A 120 -5.90 3.96 -7.30
N LYS A 121 -6.69 3.00 -6.84
CA LYS A 121 -6.15 1.72 -6.35
C LYS A 121 -5.45 0.92 -7.44
N LEU A 122 -5.99 0.87 -8.66
CA LEU A 122 -5.36 0.17 -9.78
C LEU A 122 -4.03 0.81 -10.16
N VAL A 123 -4.00 2.14 -10.31
CA VAL A 123 -2.78 2.90 -10.62
C VAL A 123 -1.74 2.70 -9.53
N TRP A 124 -2.15 2.76 -8.25
CA TRP A 124 -1.27 2.46 -7.14
C TRP A 124 -0.68 1.05 -7.23
N VAL A 125 -1.49 0.02 -7.45
CA VAL A 125 -1.00 -1.36 -7.59
C VAL A 125 0.01 -1.47 -8.73
N ILE A 126 -0.30 -0.93 -9.91
CA ILE A 126 0.63 -1.00 -11.05
C ILE A 126 1.95 -0.31 -10.71
N VAL A 127 1.91 0.94 -10.23
CA VAL A 127 3.12 1.70 -9.89
C VAL A 127 3.92 1.04 -8.77
N ALA A 128 3.26 0.57 -7.71
CA ALA A 128 3.89 -0.08 -6.56
C ALA A 128 4.67 -1.33 -6.99
N TYR A 129 4.03 -2.23 -7.75
CA TYR A 129 4.64 -3.50 -8.12
C TYR A 129 5.62 -3.36 -9.29
N THR A 130 5.44 -2.39 -10.20
CA THR A 130 6.48 -2.04 -11.18
C THR A 130 7.73 -1.51 -10.48
N ASN A 131 7.58 -0.58 -9.53
CA ASN A 131 8.70 -0.08 -8.74
C ASN A 131 9.36 -1.19 -7.93
N ALA A 132 8.57 -2.09 -7.32
CA ALA A 132 9.09 -3.23 -6.58
C ALA A 132 9.93 -4.15 -7.47
N ILE A 133 9.49 -4.45 -8.70
CA ILE A 133 10.25 -5.25 -9.67
C ILE A 133 11.55 -4.53 -10.05
N PHE A 134 11.50 -3.27 -10.44
CA PHE A 134 12.69 -2.55 -10.89
C PHE A 134 13.73 -2.33 -9.77
N THR A 135 13.27 -2.00 -8.57
CA THR A 135 14.12 -1.90 -7.38
C THR A 135 14.74 -3.25 -7.06
N TYR A 136 13.95 -4.32 -7.09
CA TYR A 136 14.45 -5.67 -6.84
C TYR A 136 15.48 -6.12 -7.88
N LEU A 137 15.31 -5.72 -9.14
CA LEU A 137 16.26 -5.96 -10.22
C LEU A 137 17.45 -4.98 -10.20
N HIS A 138 17.52 -4.06 -9.23
CA HIS A 138 18.56 -3.03 -9.08
C HIS A 138 18.67 -2.12 -10.32
N ILE A 139 17.55 -1.91 -11.03
CA ILE A 139 17.48 -1.02 -12.20
C ILE A 139 17.27 0.43 -11.76
N ILE A 140 16.54 0.65 -10.67
CA ILE A 140 16.22 1.97 -10.10
C ILE A 140 16.55 2.00 -8.60
N GLY A 141 16.76 3.19 -8.06
CA GLY A 141 16.94 3.42 -6.62
C GLY A 141 15.65 3.32 -5.81
N ASP A 142 15.78 3.24 -4.49
CA ASP A 142 14.65 3.18 -3.56
C ASP A 142 13.84 4.48 -3.50
N GLU A 143 14.42 5.62 -3.94
CA GLU A 143 13.75 6.92 -4.00
C GLU A 143 12.46 6.92 -4.84
N TYR A 144 12.34 6.03 -5.82
CA TYR A 144 11.15 5.92 -6.67
C TYR A 144 9.93 5.34 -5.93
N GLN A 145 10.12 4.74 -4.74
CA GLN A 145 9.01 4.28 -3.90
C GLN A 145 8.11 5.43 -3.46
N VAL A 146 8.63 6.67 -3.40
CA VAL A 146 7.86 7.88 -3.08
C VAL A 146 6.67 8.07 -4.03
N LEU A 147 6.80 7.69 -5.31
CA LEU A 147 5.69 7.76 -6.27
C LEU A 147 4.52 6.86 -5.87
N SER A 148 4.83 5.64 -5.42
CA SER A 148 3.80 4.71 -4.95
C SER A 148 3.13 5.24 -3.68
N SER A 149 3.91 5.73 -2.72
CA SER A 149 3.40 6.31 -1.48
C SER A 149 2.49 7.52 -1.75
N ALA A 150 2.91 8.43 -2.63
CA ALA A 150 2.10 9.59 -3.01
C ALA A 150 0.72 9.20 -3.57
N ILE A 151 0.67 8.19 -4.44
CA ILE A 151 -0.60 7.68 -5.00
C ILE A 151 -1.46 7.03 -3.91
N MET A 152 -0.85 6.30 -2.97
CA MET A 152 -1.58 5.73 -1.82
C MET A 152 -2.22 6.82 -0.98
N TRP A 153 -1.47 7.88 -0.65
CA TRP A 153 -1.99 9.02 0.09
C TRP A 153 -3.15 9.71 -0.63
N LEU A 154 -3.05 9.90 -1.95
CA LEU A 154 -4.16 10.41 -2.75
C LEU A 154 -5.41 9.50 -2.67
N ALA A 155 -5.23 8.18 -2.69
CA ALA A 155 -6.33 7.23 -2.54
C ALA A 155 -6.98 7.27 -1.14
N ILE A 156 -6.16 7.40 -0.08
CA ILE A 156 -6.64 7.55 1.30
C ILE A 156 -7.45 8.83 1.45
N ILE A 157 -6.93 9.96 0.96
CA ILE A 157 -7.60 11.26 1.04
C ILE A 157 -8.92 11.26 0.25
N ASP A 158 -8.94 10.73 -0.98
CA ASP A 158 -10.14 10.63 -1.80
C ASP A 158 -11.23 9.77 -1.12
N TYR A 159 -10.83 8.67 -0.49
CA TYR A 159 -11.73 7.83 0.29
C TYR A 159 -12.28 8.57 1.51
N MET A 160 -11.42 9.20 2.31
CA MET A 160 -11.85 9.94 3.50
C MET A 160 -12.82 11.07 3.13
N LYS A 161 -12.52 11.84 2.07
CA LYS A 161 -13.41 12.89 1.58
C LYS A 161 -14.79 12.32 1.18
N THR A 162 -14.78 11.25 0.38
CA THR A 162 -16.01 10.60 -0.08
C THR A 162 -16.86 10.07 1.08
N GLU A 163 -16.24 9.52 2.12
CA GLU A 163 -16.96 8.97 3.27
C GLU A 163 -17.45 10.08 4.22
N ARG A 164 -16.75 11.23 4.26
CA ARG A 164 -17.19 12.45 4.96
C ARG A 164 -18.48 12.99 4.37
N GLU A 165 -18.51 13.13 3.05
CA GLU A 165 -19.69 13.62 2.31
C GLU A 165 -20.92 12.73 2.54
N LYS A 166 -20.70 11.43 2.76
CA LYS A 166 -21.74 10.46 3.09
C LYS A 166 -22.11 10.39 4.58
N ARG A 167 -21.46 11.20 5.42
CA ARG A 167 -21.58 11.21 6.91
C ARG A 167 -21.25 9.87 7.58
N ARG A 168 -20.44 9.01 6.95
CA ARG A 168 -20.15 7.64 7.43
C ARG A 168 -18.75 7.47 8.03
N LEU A 169 -17.96 8.54 8.10
CA LEU A 169 -16.60 8.47 8.63
C LEU A 169 -16.55 8.12 10.13
N PHE A 170 -17.53 8.60 10.89
CA PHE A 170 -17.54 8.52 12.36
C PHE A 170 -18.64 7.57 12.89
N ASP A 171 -19.39 6.92 11.99
CA ASP A 171 -20.45 5.94 12.29
C ASP A 171 -19.92 4.51 12.27
#